data_AF-A0A0A2JVL5-F1
#
_entry.id   AF-A0A0A2JVL5-F1
#
_cell.length_a   1.000
_cell.length_b   1.000
_cell.length_c   1.000
_cell.angle_alpha   90.00
_cell.angle_beta   90.00
_cell.angle_gamma   90.00
#
_symmetry.space_group_name_H-M   'P 1'
#
loop_
_entity.id
_entity.type
_entity.pdbx_description
1 polymer ?
#
loop_
_entity_poly.entity_id
_entity_poly.type
_entity_poly.pdbx_seq_one_letter_code
_entity_poly.pdbx_strand_id
1 'polypeptide(L)'
;MVDIVPLSSYPSYIDLLPSIQTCNITNLPENYFLKYYLYHALTWPQLSFVAVVRPRNGYKSSSTGAGIAGDVSGEYPKVVGYVLAKMEEEPTDGNQHGHITSLSVMRTHRRLGIAERLMRMSQRAMAESHRAHYVSLHVRMSNIAALRLYRDTLGFEVEKVEDGYYADGEDAYAMRLNLQNMWLDWKAIEKRDADNNKEKNGEEEGNEDEGEEVGELGKKDAEKMIRVKVGRGLGVGDLVEKNESKA
;
A
#
# COMPACT_ATOMS: atom_id res chain seq x y z
N MET A 1 -0.95 -5.64 -20.64
CA MET A 1 -1.23 -4.48 -19.77
C MET A 1 -0.35 -4.62 -18.53
N VAL A 2 0.23 -3.53 -18.02
CA VAL A 2 1.02 -3.56 -16.78
C VAL A 2 0.14 -3.09 -15.64
N ASP A 3 -0.05 -3.95 -14.64
CA ASP A 3 -0.76 -3.64 -13.41
C ASP A 3 0.24 -3.49 -12.27
N ILE A 4 -0.05 -2.57 -11.35
CA ILE A 4 0.72 -2.45 -10.10
C ILE A 4 -0.17 -2.97 -8.99
N VAL A 5 0.34 -3.96 -8.27
CA VAL A 5 -0.38 -4.65 -7.19
C VAL A 5 0.44 -4.58 -5.90
N PRO A 6 -0.20 -4.59 -4.72
CA PRO A 6 0.52 -4.67 -3.45
C PRO A 6 1.29 -5.99 -3.36
N LEU A 7 2.44 -6.00 -2.68
CA LEU A 7 3.21 -7.23 -2.50
C LEU A 7 2.55 -8.17 -1.49
N SER A 8 2.09 -7.64 -0.36
CA SER A 8 1.66 -8.46 0.79
C SER A 8 0.28 -8.09 1.34
N SER A 9 -0.26 -6.92 0.98
CA SER A 9 -1.63 -6.54 1.33
C SER A 9 -2.65 -7.29 0.47
N TYR A 10 -3.86 -7.54 0.98
CA TYR A 10 -4.87 -8.35 0.27
C TYR A 10 -5.39 -7.66 -1.02
N PRO A 11 -5.48 -8.37 -2.16
CA PRO A 11 -4.98 -9.72 -2.41
C PRO A 11 -3.44 -9.74 -2.45
N SER A 12 -2.84 -10.70 -1.72
CA SER A 12 -1.38 -10.81 -1.55
C SER A 12 -0.72 -11.49 -2.74
N TYR A 13 0.48 -11.03 -3.09
CA TYR A 13 1.33 -11.53 -4.18
C TYR A 13 2.72 -11.94 -3.66
N ILE A 14 2.78 -12.41 -2.42
CA ILE A 14 4.01 -12.83 -1.75
C ILE A 14 4.67 -14.05 -2.42
N ASP A 15 3.89 -14.84 -3.15
CA ASP A 15 4.35 -15.94 -4.00
C ASP A 15 5.24 -15.45 -5.16
N LEU A 16 5.16 -14.16 -5.53
CA LEU A 16 6.02 -13.55 -6.56
C LEU A 16 7.41 -13.15 -6.06
N LEU A 17 7.72 -13.33 -4.77
CA LEU A 17 9.02 -12.97 -4.20
C LEU A 17 10.23 -13.56 -4.97
N PRO A 18 10.23 -14.83 -5.43
CA PRO A 18 11.32 -15.35 -6.27
C PRO A 18 11.47 -14.60 -7.60
N SER A 19 10.36 -14.19 -8.22
CA SER A 19 10.35 -13.39 -9.45
C SER A 19 10.85 -11.97 -9.22
N ILE A 20 10.52 -11.38 -8.07
CA ILE A 20 11.04 -10.07 -7.64
C ILE A 20 12.55 -10.14 -7.41
N GLN A 21 13.03 -11.18 -6.72
CA GLN A 21 14.45 -11.40 -6.50
C GLN A 21 15.19 -11.57 -7.84
N THR A 22 14.62 -12.33 -8.78
CA THR A 22 15.18 -12.46 -10.14
C THR A 22 15.24 -11.11 -10.86
N CYS A 23 14.21 -10.27 -10.70
CA CYS A 23 14.19 -8.90 -11.23
C CYS A 23 15.28 -8.02 -10.61
N ASN A 24 15.55 -8.15 -9.31
CA ASN A 24 16.65 -7.47 -8.63
C ASN A 24 18.01 -7.88 -9.23
N ILE A 25 18.30 -9.18 -9.24
CA ILE A 25 19.56 -9.76 -9.77
C ILE A 25 19.84 -9.33 -11.21
N THR A 26 18.79 -9.23 -12.03
CA THR A 26 18.94 -8.86 -13.45
C THR A 26 19.28 -7.37 -13.64
N ASN A 27 18.90 -6.50 -12.70
CA ASN A 27 18.93 -5.06 -12.90
C ASN A 27 19.89 -4.31 -11.98
N LEU A 28 20.25 -4.87 -10.83
CA LEU A 28 21.01 -4.18 -9.78
C LEU A 28 22.18 -5.07 -9.28
N PRO A 29 23.35 -4.47 -9.00
CA PRO A 29 24.45 -5.17 -8.35
C PRO A 29 24.19 -5.42 -6.86
N GLU A 30 23.34 -4.60 -6.21
CA GLU A 30 22.95 -4.77 -4.81
C GLU A 30 21.86 -5.85 -4.68
N ASN A 31 22.26 -7.01 -4.14
CA ASN A 31 21.44 -8.22 -4.08
C ASN A 31 21.22 -8.70 -2.64
N TYR A 32 20.10 -9.38 -2.42
CA TYR A 32 19.69 -9.83 -1.08
C TYR A 32 19.21 -11.28 -1.08
N PHE A 33 19.37 -11.96 0.06
CA PHE A 33 18.74 -13.25 0.28
C PHE A 33 17.22 -13.14 0.34
N LEU A 34 16.51 -14.19 -0.08
CA LEU A 34 15.03 -14.23 -0.07
C LEU A 34 14.44 -13.93 1.32
N LYS A 35 15.15 -14.33 2.40
CA LYS A 35 14.79 -14.01 3.79
C LYS A 35 14.61 -12.51 4.03
N TYR A 36 15.42 -11.67 3.39
CA TYR A 36 15.34 -10.22 3.55
C TYR A 36 14.09 -9.64 2.88
N TYR A 37 13.68 -10.18 1.73
CA TYR A 37 12.42 -9.82 1.09
C TYR A 37 11.21 -10.24 1.93
N LEU A 38 11.24 -11.45 2.50
CA LEU A 38 10.20 -11.93 3.41
C LEU A 38 10.06 -11.02 4.64
N TYR A 39 11.19 -10.60 5.22
CA TYR A 39 11.18 -9.65 6.33
C TYR A 39 10.46 -8.34 5.95
N HIS A 40 10.73 -7.75 4.78
CA HIS A 40 10.01 -6.54 4.34
C HIS A 40 8.52 -6.79 4.13
N ALA A 41 8.19 -7.88 3.43
CA ALA A 41 6.82 -8.27 3.11
C ALA A 41 5.96 -8.51 4.36
N LEU A 42 6.55 -9.05 5.43
CA LEU A 42 5.84 -9.41 6.65
C LEU A 42 5.84 -8.27 7.69
N THR A 43 6.91 -7.49 7.78
CA THR A 43 7.00 -6.37 8.75
C THR A 43 6.21 -5.15 8.27
N TRP A 44 6.26 -4.83 6.96
CA TRP A 44 5.57 -3.66 6.39
C TRP A 44 4.76 -4.02 5.12
N PRO A 45 3.67 -4.80 5.27
CA PRO A 45 2.94 -5.38 4.13
C PRO A 45 2.26 -4.35 3.22
N GLN A 46 2.10 -3.10 3.66
CA GLN A 46 1.46 -2.01 2.91
C GLN A 46 2.43 -1.24 2.01
N LEU A 47 3.74 -1.34 2.23
CA LEU A 47 4.70 -0.40 1.65
C LEU A 47 5.29 -0.82 0.31
N SER A 48 5.32 -2.13 0.06
CA SER A 48 5.97 -2.70 -1.12
C SER A 48 4.95 -3.05 -2.21
N PHE A 49 5.31 -2.77 -3.46
CA PHE A 49 4.44 -2.96 -4.62
C PHE A 49 5.21 -3.63 -5.76
N VAL A 50 4.48 -4.37 -6.60
CA VAL A 50 5.03 -5.09 -7.74
C VAL A 50 4.26 -4.74 -9.02
N ALA A 51 5.00 -4.50 -10.10
CA ALA A 51 4.47 -4.28 -11.42
C ALA A 51 4.48 -5.60 -12.19
N VAL A 52 3.30 -6.07 -12.59
CA VAL A 52 3.10 -7.35 -13.26
C VAL A 52 2.47 -7.15 -14.64
N VAL A 53 2.88 -7.96 -15.61
CA VAL A 53 2.25 -8.01 -16.93
C VAL A 53 1.14 -9.05 -16.90
N ARG A 54 -0.09 -8.60 -17.12
CA ARG A 54 -1.24 -9.50 -17.31
C ARG A 54 -1.28 -10.02 -18.75
N PRO A 55 -1.39 -11.34 -18.97
CA PRO A 55 -1.56 -11.91 -20.31
C PRO A 55 -2.86 -11.39 -20.95
N ARG A 56 -2.84 -11.18 -22.28
CA ARG A 56 -3.97 -10.64 -23.05
C ARG A 56 -5.22 -11.51 -22.96
N ASN A 57 -5.06 -12.82 -22.85
CA ASN A 57 -6.15 -13.80 -22.83
C ASN A 57 -6.38 -14.40 -21.44
N GLY A 58 -5.95 -13.71 -20.38
CA GLY A 58 -5.99 -14.24 -19.00
C GLY A 58 -4.91 -15.28 -18.72
N TYR A 59 -4.79 -15.69 -17.47
CA TYR A 59 -3.90 -16.78 -17.06
C TYR A 59 -4.52 -18.11 -17.50
N LYS A 60 -3.71 -19.03 -18.02
CA LYS A 60 -4.20 -20.35 -18.41
C LYS A 60 -4.58 -21.12 -17.15
N SER A 61 -5.80 -21.67 -17.09
CA SER A 61 -6.16 -22.63 -16.05
C SER A 61 -5.31 -23.88 -16.26
N SER A 62 -4.59 -24.32 -15.23
CA SER A 62 -3.71 -25.49 -15.28
C SER A 62 -4.52 -26.78 -15.47
N SER A 63 -4.95 -27.07 -16.69
CA SER A 63 -5.37 -28.42 -17.05
C SER A 63 -4.14 -29.17 -17.57
N THR A 64 -3.77 -30.24 -16.85
CA THR A 64 -2.71 -31.23 -17.13
C THR A 64 -1.34 -30.94 -16.54
N GLY A 65 -0.88 -31.88 -15.69
CA GLY A 65 0.33 -31.79 -14.90
C GLY A 65 1.57 -31.55 -15.74
N ALA A 66 2.21 -30.40 -15.51
CA ALA A 66 3.56 -30.16 -15.95
C ALA A 66 4.51 -30.90 -14.99
N GLY A 67 5.24 -31.88 -15.52
CA GLY A 67 6.47 -32.33 -14.87
C GLY A 67 7.47 -31.17 -14.71
N ILE A 68 8.61 -31.44 -14.07
CA ILE A 68 9.66 -30.49 -13.65
C ILE A 68 10.24 -29.61 -14.80
N ALA A 69 9.81 -29.81 -16.06
CA ALA A 69 10.27 -29.11 -17.26
C ALA A 69 9.13 -28.48 -18.12
N GLY A 70 7.94 -28.24 -17.58
CA GLY A 70 6.87 -27.55 -18.30
C GLY A 70 7.06 -26.03 -18.39
N ASP A 71 6.58 -25.41 -19.47
CA ASP A 71 6.54 -23.96 -19.63
C ASP A 71 5.49 -23.34 -18.69
N VAL A 72 5.96 -22.92 -17.51
CA VAL A 72 5.15 -22.30 -16.45
C VAL A 72 4.86 -20.81 -16.71
N SER A 73 5.37 -20.25 -17.82
CA SER A 73 5.32 -18.80 -18.08
C SER A 73 3.91 -18.23 -18.26
N GLY A 74 2.90 -19.09 -18.46
CA GLY A 74 1.49 -18.73 -18.59
C GLY A 74 0.66 -18.87 -17.31
N GLU A 75 1.23 -19.40 -16.23
CA GLU A 75 0.52 -19.69 -14.97
C GLU A 75 0.65 -18.56 -13.95
N TYR A 76 1.78 -17.85 -13.94
CA TYR A 76 2.05 -16.78 -12.98
C TYR A 76 2.17 -15.40 -13.64
N PRO A 77 1.82 -14.31 -12.91
CA PRO A 77 2.10 -12.94 -13.34
C PRO A 77 3.58 -12.73 -13.62
N LYS A 78 3.90 -12.19 -14.80
CA LYS A 78 5.28 -11.83 -15.12
C LYS A 78 5.65 -10.52 -14.43
N VAL A 79 6.55 -10.58 -13.44
CA VAL A 79 7.09 -9.40 -12.76
C VAL A 79 8.00 -8.61 -13.71
N VAL A 80 7.72 -7.33 -13.87
CA VAL A 80 8.51 -6.40 -14.71
C VAL A 80 9.08 -5.22 -13.95
N GLY A 81 8.67 -5.04 -12.69
CA GLY A 81 9.27 -4.07 -11.79
C GLY A 81 8.73 -4.23 -10.37
N TYR A 82 9.40 -3.63 -9.41
CA TYR A 82 8.98 -3.66 -8.01
C TYR A 82 9.57 -2.46 -7.27
N VAL A 83 8.94 -2.13 -6.15
CA VAL A 83 9.50 -1.29 -5.09
C VAL A 83 9.44 -2.07 -3.79
N LEU A 84 10.59 -2.20 -3.14
CA LEU A 84 10.75 -2.79 -1.81
C LEU A 84 11.07 -1.67 -0.84
N ALA A 85 10.20 -1.53 0.15
CA ALA A 85 10.22 -0.41 1.08
C ALA A 85 10.02 -0.89 2.52
N LYS A 86 10.59 -0.15 3.46
CA LYS A 86 10.47 -0.37 4.90
C LYS A 86 10.22 0.94 5.64
N MET A 87 9.82 0.85 6.90
CA MET A 87 9.99 1.96 7.84
C MET A 87 11.36 1.84 8.50
N GLU A 88 11.95 2.97 8.87
CA GLU A 88 13.15 2.95 9.69
C GLU A 88 12.77 2.57 11.13
N GLU A 89 13.45 1.56 11.69
CA GLU A 89 13.13 1.01 13.01
C GLU A 89 13.76 1.84 14.14
N GLU A 90 14.96 2.39 13.89
CA GLU A 90 15.72 3.19 14.86
C GLU A 90 16.05 4.57 14.28
N PRO A 91 15.04 5.47 14.15
CA PRO A 91 15.27 6.81 13.60
C PRO A 91 16.18 7.63 14.52
N THR A 92 17.33 8.04 13.99
CA THR A 92 18.36 8.79 14.74
C THR A 92 17.91 10.20 15.14
N ASP A 93 17.00 10.77 14.35
CA ASP A 93 16.42 12.10 14.54
C ASP A 93 15.10 12.07 15.34
N GLY A 94 14.66 10.89 15.78
CA GLY A 94 13.39 10.68 16.48
C GLY A 94 12.14 10.80 15.59
N ASN A 95 12.31 11.06 14.28
CA ASN A 95 11.18 11.18 13.36
C ASN A 95 10.97 9.87 12.62
N GLN A 96 9.76 9.31 12.73
CA GLN A 96 9.40 8.13 11.96
C GLN A 96 9.44 8.45 10.46
N HIS A 97 10.22 7.69 9.70
CA HIS A 97 10.36 7.87 8.26
C HIS A 97 10.46 6.53 7.53
N GLY A 98 10.10 6.55 6.25
CA GLY A 98 10.23 5.40 5.37
C GLY A 98 11.59 5.36 4.68
N HIS A 99 12.00 4.17 4.24
CA HIS A 99 13.21 3.98 3.45
C HIS A 99 12.93 3.08 2.23
N ILE A 100 13.41 3.49 1.06
CA ILE A 100 13.34 2.68 -0.17
C ILE A 100 14.58 1.80 -0.25
N THR A 101 14.41 0.54 0.16
CA THR A 101 15.46 -0.48 0.12
C THR A 101 15.88 -0.81 -1.31
N SER A 102 14.91 -0.97 -2.23
CA SER A 102 15.23 -1.33 -3.61
C SER A 102 14.10 -0.96 -4.56
N LEU A 103 14.44 -0.38 -5.71
CA LEU A 103 13.51 -0.06 -6.79
C LEU A 103 14.12 -0.53 -8.11
N SER A 104 13.38 -1.32 -8.87
CA SER A 104 13.84 -1.76 -10.18
C SER A 104 12.72 -1.98 -11.16
N VAL A 105 12.99 -1.71 -12.43
CA VAL A 105 12.12 -2.02 -13.57
C VAL A 105 12.98 -2.63 -14.67
N MET A 106 12.52 -3.76 -15.21
CA MET A 106 13.13 -4.45 -16.33
C MET A 106 13.37 -3.49 -17.49
N ARG A 107 14.57 -3.54 -18.10
CA ARG A 107 14.98 -2.63 -19.17
C ARG A 107 13.95 -2.49 -20.30
N THR A 108 13.31 -3.59 -20.67
CA THR A 108 12.27 -3.65 -21.72
C THR A 108 10.98 -2.92 -21.37
N HIS A 109 10.74 -2.57 -20.10
CA HIS A 109 9.53 -1.91 -19.60
C HIS A 109 9.82 -0.54 -18.98
N ARG A 110 11.05 -0.01 -19.14
CA ARG A 110 11.40 1.35 -18.68
C ARG A 110 10.74 2.41 -19.57
N ARG A 111 10.70 3.65 -19.08
CA ARG A 111 10.09 4.82 -19.76
C ARG A 111 8.58 4.73 -20.00
N LEU A 112 7.90 3.85 -19.26
CA LEU A 112 6.43 3.70 -19.25
C LEU A 112 5.79 4.27 -17.98
N GLY A 113 6.51 5.07 -17.18
CA GLY A 113 6.03 5.62 -15.91
C GLY A 113 5.85 4.60 -14.77
N ILE A 114 6.30 3.35 -14.94
CA ILE A 114 6.12 2.28 -13.94
C ILE A 114 6.80 2.62 -12.62
N ALA A 115 8.08 3.02 -12.67
CA ALA A 115 8.86 3.35 -11.48
C ALA A 115 8.26 4.52 -10.69
N GLU A 116 7.78 5.55 -11.40
CA GLU A 116 7.10 6.69 -10.78
C GLU A 116 5.83 6.24 -10.03
N ARG A 117 4.98 5.44 -10.69
CA ARG A 117 3.74 4.94 -10.08
C ARG A 117 4.02 4.05 -8.86
N LEU A 118 5.01 3.15 -8.95
CA LEU A 118 5.44 2.32 -7.81
C LEU A 118 5.87 3.18 -6.63
N MET A 119 6.71 4.19 -6.87
CA MET A 119 7.18 5.10 -5.84
C MET A 119 6.05 5.90 -5.19
N ARG A 120 5.15 6.49 -6.00
CA ARG A 120 4.00 7.26 -5.48
C ARG A 120 3.07 6.42 -4.60
N MET A 121 2.84 5.15 -4.98
CA MET A 121 2.05 4.23 -4.17
C MET A 121 2.73 3.90 -2.84
N SER A 122 4.04 3.63 -2.86
CA SER A 122 4.83 3.37 -1.65
C SER A 122 4.87 4.58 -0.71
N GLN A 123 5.15 5.78 -1.24
CA GLN A 123 5.16 7.04 -0.50
C GLN A 123 3.82 7.31 0.19
N ARG A 124 2.73 7.14 -0.55
CA ARG A 124 1.38 7.30 -0.01
C ARG A 124 1.11 6.31 1.12
N ALA A 125 1.46 5.03 0.92
CA ALA A 125 1.28 4.02 1.95
C ALA A 125 2.10 4.32 3.22
N MET A 126 3.33 4.84 3.09
CA MET A 126 4.15 5.29 4.22
C MET A 126 3.50 6.44 5.00
N ALA A 127 2.99 7.45 4.29
CA ALA A 127 2.32 8.59 4.89
C ALA A 127 1.01 8.20 5.60
N GLU A 128 0.18 7.40 4.93
CA GLU A 128 -1.16 7.04 5.43
C GLU A 128 -1.10 5.99 6.55
N SER A 129 -0.27 4.95 6.42
CA SER A 129 -0.26 3.81 7.35
C SER A 129 0.64 4.03 8.57
N HIS A 130 1.73 4.81 8.40
CA HIS A 130 2.76 4.94 9.44
C HIS A 130 3.07 6.40 9.82
N ARG A 131 2.34 7.39 9.26
CA ARG A 131 2.62 8.82 9.48
C ARG A 131 4.08 9.18 9.25
N ALA A 132 4.67 8.61 8.19
CA ALA A 132 6.05 8.91 7.84
C ALA A 132 6.23 10.42 7.61
N HIS A 133 7.20 11.03 8.29
CA HIS A 133 7.54 12.44 8.08
C HIS A 133 8.20 12.67 6.73
N TYR A 134 9.03 11.72 6.32
CA TYR A 134 9.73 11.73 5.06
C TYR A 134 10.01 10.31 4.58
N VAL A 135 10.50 10.19 3.36
CA VAL A 135 11.09 8.97 2.83
C VAL A 135 12.54 9.24 2.40
N SER A 136 13.43 8.31 2.74
CA SER A 136 14.84 8.36 2.37
C SER A 136 15.22 7.24 1.38
N LEU A 137 16.28 7.46 0.61
CA LEU A 137 16.88 6.46 -0.27
C LEU A 137 18.35 6.80 -0.57
N HIS A 138 19.08 5.81 -1.08
CA HIS A 138 20.44 5.97 -1.59
C HIS A 138 20.48 5.72 -3.09
N VAL A 139 21.25 6.54 -3.81
CA VAL A 139 21.43 6.39 -5.25
C VAL A 139 22.87 6.67 -5.66
N ARG A 140 23.42 5.77 -6.49
CA ARG A 140 24.72 5.94 -7.18
C ARG A 140 24.79 7.29 -7.89
N MET A 141 25.87 8.03 -7.68
CA MET A 141 26.09 9.33 -8.33
C MET A 141 26.12 9.21 -9.86
N SER A 142 26.61 8.08 -10.39
CA SER A 142 26.64 7.81 -11.84
C SER A 142 25.29 7.45 -12.45
N ASN A 143 24.26 7.16 -11.65
CA ASN A 143 22.96 6.69 -12.13
C ASN A 143 22.03 7.83 -12.55
N ILE A 144 22.33 8.42 -13.71
CA ILE A 144 21.60 9.57 -14.29
C ILE A 144 20.10 9.29 -14.44
N ALA A 145 19.71 8.06 -14.80
CA ALA A 145 18.30 7.72 -15.00
C ALA A 145 17.51 7.73 -13.69
N ALA A 146 18.08 7.19 -12.62
CA ALA A 146 17.47 7.22 -11.29
C ALA A 146 17.46 8.65 -10.72
N LEU A 147 18.54 9.42 -10.89
CA LEU A 147 18.60 10.81 -10.45
C LEU A 147 17.50 11.67 -11.08
N ARG A 148 17.23 11.51 -12.38
CA ARG A 148 16.11 12.21 -13.04
C ARG A 148 14.75 11.80 -12.46
N LEU A 149 14.56 10.51 -12.18
CA LEU A 149 13.33 10.04 -11.55
C LEU A 149 13.15 10.65 -10.15
N TYR A 150 14.15 10.54 -9.29
CA TYR A 150 14.03 10.98 -7.90
C TYR A 150 13.97 12.49 -7.79
N ARG A 151 14.92 13.21 -8.39
CA ARG A 151 15.00 14.67 -8.30
C ARG A 151 13.93 15.37 -9.14
N ASP A 152 13.88 15.08 -10.44
CA ASP A 152 13.10 15.90 -11.37
C ASP A 152 11.61 15.50 -11.40
N THR A 153 11.28 14.22 -11.17
CA THR A 153 9.90 13.71 -11.28
C THR A 153 9.21 13.56 -9.91
N LEU A 154 9.94 13.07 -8.91
CA LEU A 154 9.38 12.79 -7.58
C LEU A 154 9.68 13.89 -6.55
N GLY A 155 10.61 14.81 -6.84
CA GLY A 155 10.92 15.95 -5.98
C GLY A 155 11.79 15.62 -4.77
N PHE A 156 12.59 14.55 -4.84
CA PHE A 156 13.59 14.26 -3.80
C PHE A 156 14.71 15.30 -3.83
N GLU A 157 15.17 15.68 -2.65
CA GLU A 157 16.30 16.56 -2.42
C GLU A 157 17.50 15.75 -1.94
N VAL A 158 18.71 16.21 -2.25
CA VAL A 158 19.94 15.59 -1.74
C VAL A 158 20.19 16.11 -0.32
N GLU A 159 20.30 15.21 0.64
CA GLU A 159 20.59 15.54 2.04
C GLU A 159 22.11 15.56 2.29
N LYS A 160 22.81 14.53 1.82
CA LYS A 160 24.27 14.40 1.96
C LYS A 160 24.84 13.45 0.90
N VAL A 161 26.16 13.47 0.77
CA VAL A 161 26.95 12.48 0.01
C VAL A 161 27.53 11.48 1.01
N GLU A 162 27.44 10.20 0.71
CA GLU A 162 28.07 9.13 1.47
C GLU A 162 29.22 8.53 0.66
N ASP A 163 30.44 8.84 1.09
CA ASP A 163 31.69 8.44 0.44
C ASP A 163 31.87 6.92 0.52
N GLY A 164 32.17 6.28 -0.61
CA GLY A 164 32.43 4.83 -0.69
C GLY A 164 31.28 3.96 -0.19
N TYR A 165 30.03 4.43 -0.32
CA TYR A 165 28.84 3.73 0.19
C TYR A 165 28.64 2.34 -0.43
N TYR A 166 28.85 2.21 -1.74
CA TYR A 166 28.67 0.95 -2.44
C TYR A 166 29.92 0.06 -2.34
N ALA A 167 29.73 -1.25 -2.48
CA ALA A 167 30.81 -2.24 -2.30
C ALA A 167 31.98 -2.10 -3.30
N ASP A 168 31.74 -1.47 -4.45
CA ASP A 168 32.74 -1.13 -5.45
C ASP A 168 33.42 0.22 -5.20
N GLY A 169 33.10 0.89 -4.08
CA GLY A 169 33.66 2.17 -3.67
C GLY A 169 33.01 3.37 -4.32
N GLU A 170 31.90 3.20 -5.06
CA GLU A 170 31.15 4.35 -5.59
C GLU A 170 30.42 5.09 -4.47
N ASP A 171 30.46 6.42 -4.53
CA ASP A 171 29.73 7.31 -3.63
C ASP A 171 28.21 7.27 -3.91
N ALA A 172 27.42 7.54 -2.88
CA ALA A 172 25.97 7.64 -2.96
C ALA A 172 25.46 9.03 -2.60
N TYR A 173 24.44 9.49 -3.29
CA TYR A 173 23.58 10.54 -2.75
C TYR A 173 22.57 9.92 -1.80
N ALA A 174 22.56 10.38 -0.55
CA ALA A 174 21.44 10.18 0.35
C ALA A 174 20.38 11.23 0.01
N MET A 175 19.21 10.78 -0.44
CA MET A 175 18.13 11.65 -0.88
C MET A 175 16.92 11.51 0.04
N ARG A 176 16.16 12.61 0.19
CA ARG A 176 15.00 12.70 1.06
C ARG A 176 13.83 13.42 0.39
N LEU A 177 12.60 12.98 0.69
CA LEU A 177 11.36 13.66 0.29
C LEU A 177 10.43 13.80 1.50
N ASN A 178 9.95 15.01 1.78
CA ASN A 178 8.98 15.27 2.85
C ASN A 178 7.59 14.72 2.47
N LEU A 179 6.95 14.01 3.40
CA LEU A 179 5.63 13.37 3.23
C LEU A 179 4.55 13.96 4.15
N GLN A 180 4.85 14.94 5.00
CA GLN A 180 3.91 15.52 5.96
C GLN A 180 2.68 16.13 5.29
N ASN A 181 2.84 16.68 4.09
CA ASN A 181 1.74 17.19 3.28
C ASN A 181 0.77 16.11 2.78
N MET A 182 1.16 14.83 2.85
CA MET A 182 0.32 13.69 2.48
C MET A 182 -0.38 13.05 3.68
N TRP A 183 -0.20 13.58 4.89
CA TRP A 183 -0.86 13.05 6.07
C TRP A 183 -2.37 13.24 6.00
N LEU A 184 -3.11 12.21 6.39
CA LEU A 184 -4.56 12.30 6.53
C LEU A 184 -4.91 13.13 7.76
N ASP A 185 -5.60 14.25 7.53
CA ASP A 185 -6.27 15.01 8.58
C ASP A 185 -7.70 14.48 8.74
N TRP A 186 -7.86 13.52 9.67
CA TRP A 186 -9.16 12.93 9.98
C TRP A 186 -10.20 13.97 10.40
N LYS A 187 -9.80 15.05 11.08
CA LYS A 187 -10.76 16.10 11.49
C LYS A 187 -11.27 16.87 10.30
N ALA A 188 -10.40 17.16 9.33
CA ALA A 188 -10.80 17.81 8.09
C ALA A 188 -11.71 16.89 7.24
N ILE A 189 -11.42 15.59 7.21
CA ILE A 189 -12.24 14.58 6.51
C ILE A 189 -13.62 14.49 7.17
N GLU A 190 -13.69 14.28 8.49
CA GLU A 190 -14.95 14.20 9.24
C GLU A 190 -15.80 15.46 9.06
N LYS A 191 -15.19 16.65 9.07
CA LYS A 191 -15.89 17.91 8.82
C LYS A 191 -16.47 17.97 7.41
N ARG A 192 -15.68 17.60 6.39
CA ARG A 192 -16.13 17.55 5.00
C ARG A 192 -17.28 16.57 4.82
N ASP A 193 -17.20 15.40 5.45
CA ASP A 193 -18.25 14.39 5.37
C ASP A 193 -19.53 14.85 6.08
N ALA A 194 -19.41 15.54 7.22
CA ALA A 194 -20.53 16.14 7.92
C ALA A 194 -21.19 17.27 7.10
N ASP A 195 -20.40 18.10 6.41
CA ASP A 195 -20.91 19.17 5.55
C ASP A 195 -21.61 18.59 4.30
N ASN A 196 -21.01 17.60 3.63
CA ASN A 196 -21.64 16.88 2.50
C ASN A 196 -22.96 16.20 2.88
N ASN A 197 -23.05 15.64 4.10
CA ASN A 197 -24.25 14.96 4.57
C ASN A 197 -25.38 15.97 4.89
N LYS A 198 -25.02 17.18 5.34
CA LYS A 198 -25.99 18.28 5.50
C LYS A 198 -26.51 18.80 4.17
N GLU A 199 -25.65 18.90 3.14
CA GLU A 199 -26.07 19.31 1.80
C GLU A 199 -27.03 18.29 1.17
N LYS A 200 -26.74 16.99 1.27
CA LYS A 200 -27.65 15.93 0.79
C LYS A 200 -29.00 15.92 1.51
N ASN A 201 -29.00 16.04 2.84
CA ASN A 201 -30.26 16.10 3.60
C ASN A 201 -31.03 17.42 3.39
N GLY A 202 -30.36 18.49 2.96
CA GLY A 202 -31.00 19.76 2.58
C GLY A 202 -31.61 19.76 1.18
N GLU A 203 -31.15 18.87 0.29
CA GLU A 203 -31.73 18.67 -1.05
C GLU A 203 -32.86 17.61 -1.05
N GLU A 204 -32.87 16.68 -0.09
CA GLU A 204 -33.92 15.65 0.05
C GLU A 204 -35.20 16.12 0.76
N GLU A 205 -35.25 17.32 1.37
CA GLU A 205 -36.52 17.90 1.88
C GLU A 205 -37.51 18.31 0.77
N GLY A 206 -37.19 18.06 -0.52
CA GLY A 206 -38.02 18.41 -1.67
C GLY A 206 -38.65 17.24 -2.45
N ASN A 207 -38.36 15.98 -2.11
CA ASN A 207 -39.01 14.83 -2.75
C ASN A 207 -39.76 13.99 -1.71
N GLU A 208 -41.07 14.21 -1.63
CA GLU A 208 -42.00 13.25 -1.06
C GLU A 208 -41.86 11.94 -1.85
N ASP A 209 -41.24 10.93 -1.24
CA ASP A 209 -41.15 9.57 -1.77
C ASP A 209 -42.55 8.93 -1.74
N GLU A 210 -43.35 9.17 -2.77
CA GLU A 210 -44.52 8.34 -3.12
C GLU A 210 -44.04 7.00 -3.72
N GLY A 211 -43.31 6.22 -2.92
CA GLY A 211 -42.99 4.83 -3.23
C GLY A 211 -44.17 3.93 -2.83
N GLU A 212 -44.88 3.38 -3.82
CA GLU A 212 -45.87 2.33 -3.60
C GLU A 212 -45.27 1.11 -2.88
N GLU A 213 -46.02 0.58 -1.92
CA GLU A 213 -45.68 -0.57 -1.08
C GLU A 213 -45.51 -1.85 -1.93
N VAL A 214 -44.28 -2.24 -2.24
CA VAL A 214 -43.97 -3.53 -2.87
C VAL A 214 -43.73 -4.60 -1.82
N GLY A 215 -44.79 -5.33 -1.44
CA GLY A 215 -44.64 -6.59 -0.71
C GLY A 215 -45.83 -7.01 0.14
N GLU A 216 -46.81 -7.69 -0.45
CA GLU A 216 -47.91 -8.33 0.29
C GLU A 216 -47.46 -9.68 0.87
N LEU A 217 -46.63 -9.67 1.91
CA LEU A 217 -46.29 -10.88 2.69
C LEU A 217 -45.87 -10.50 4.11
N GLY A 218 -46.86 -10.15 4.95
CA GLY A 218 -46.57 -9.88 6.36
C GLY A 218 -47.67 -9.23 7.20
N LYS A 219 -48.96 -9.40 6.89
CA LYS A 219 -50.01 -9.06 7.88
C LYS A 219 -50.03 -10.10 8.99
N LYS A 220 -49.56 -9.75 10.18
CA LYS A 220 -50.10 -10.23 11.47
C LYS A 220 -49.70 -9.33 12.65
N ASP A 221 -50.77 -8.83 13.27
CA ASP A 221 -50.97 -8.40 14.66
C ASP A 221 -50.20 -7.18 15.21
N ALA A 222 -50.99 -6.16 15.54
CA ALA A 222 -50.58 -4.91 16.17
C ALA A 222 -50.16 -5.13 17.63
N GLU A 223 -48.87 -5.17 17.89
CA GLU A 223 -48.30 -5.01 19.24
C GLU A 223 -47.93 -3.54 19.50
N LYS A 224 -48.36 -3.03 20.66
CA LYS A 224 -48.10 -1.66 21.11
C LYS A 224 -46.59 -1.41 21.27
N MET A 225 -46.03 -0.53 20.44
CA MET A 225 -44.66 -0.04 20.63
C MET A 225 -44.56 0.89 21.83
N ILE A 226 -43.68 0.55 22.78
CA ILE A 226 -43.26 1.40 23.89
C ILE A 226 -41.92 2.05 23.50
N ARG A 227 -41.83 3.38 23.52
CA ARG A 227 -40.56 4.10 23.28
C ARG A 227 -39.64 3.95 24.48
N VAL A 228 -38.50 3.29 24.29
CA VAL A 228 -37.41 3.23 25.28
C VAL A 228 -36.26 4.13 24.80
N LYS A 229 -35.73 4.96 25.72
CA LYS A 229 -34.53 5.78 25.46
C LYS A 229 -33.32 4.87 25.24
N VAL A 230 -32.73 4.93 24.05
CA VAL A 230 -31.46 4.27 23.74
C VAL A 230 -30.34 5.05 24.43
N GLY A 231 -29.77 4.45 25.49
CA GLY A 231 -28.57 4.96 26.16
C GLY A 231 -27.32 4.74 25.31
N ARG A 232 -26.33 5.63 25.43
CA ARG A 232 -25.01 5.51 24.81
C ARG A 232 -24.42 4.12 25.07
N GLY A 233 -23.97 3.42 24.02
CA GLY A 233 -23.22 2.18 24.16
C GLY A 233 -21.92 2.45 24.93
N LEU A 234 -21.79 1.82 26.09
CA LEU A 234 -20.55 1.75 26.84
C LEU A 234 -19.56 0.89 26.05
N GLY A 235 -18.33 1.38 25.88
CA GLY A 235 -17.28 0.67 25.15
C GLY A 235 -16.80 -0.56 25.92
N VAL A 236 -16.08 -1.44 25.24
CA VAL A 236 -15.55 -2.72 25.76
C VAL A 236 -14.67 -2.56 27.02
N GLY A 237 -14.30 -1.34 27.41
CA GLY A 237 -13.58 -1.02 28.65
C GLY A 237 -14.43 -0.88 29.92
N ASP A 238 -15.77 -0.82 29.81
CA ASP A 238 -16.66 -0.57 30.96
C ASP A 238 -17.35 -1.85 31.50
N LEU A 239 -16.97 -3.02 30.98
CA LEU A 239 -17.46 -4.32 31.45
C LEU A 239 -16.65 -4.77 32.67
N VAL A 240 -17.14 -4.46 33.87
CA VAL A 240 -16.64 -5.04 35.12
C VAL A 240 -17.57 -6.20 35.51
N GLU A 241 -17.03 -7.43 35.54
CA GLU A 241 -17.76 -8.60 36.04
C GLU A 241 -18.07 -8.44 37.53
N LYS A 242 -19.36 -8.49 37.88
CA LYS A 242 -19.81 -8.56 39.27
C LYS A 242 -20.40 -9.94 39.51
N ASN A 243 -19.74 -10.73 40.36
CA ASN A 243 -20.14 -12.10 40.69
C ASN A 243 -21.20 -12.09 41.80
N GLU A 244 -22.46 -12.35 41.46
CA GLU A 244 -23.59 -12.40 42.41
C GLU A 244 -23.72 -13.78 43.09
N SER A 245 -22.65 -14.24 43.73
CA SER A 245 -22.68 -15.40 44.61
C SER A 245 -22.04 -15.07 45.95
N LYS A 246 -22.71 -14.19 46.70
CA LYS A 246 -22.61 -14.02 48.16
C LYS A 246 -23.75 -13.08 48.60
N ALA A 247 -24.92 -13.67 48.78
CA ALA A 247 -25.92 -13.19 49.73
C ALA A 247 -25.70 -13.95 51.04
#